data_AF-A0A5K0VQN4-F1
#
_entry.id   AF-A0A5K0VQN4-F1
#
_cell.length_a   1.000
_cell.length_b   1.000
_cell.length_c   1.000
_cell.angle_alpha   90.00
_cell.angle_beta   90.00
_cell.angle_gamma   90.00
#
_symmetry.space_group_name_H-M   'P 1'
#
loop_
_entity.id
_entity.type
_entity.pdbx_description
1 polymer ?
#
loop_
_entity_poly.entity_id
_entity_poly.type
_entity_poly.pdbx_seq_one_letter_code
_entity_poly.pdbx_strand_id
1 'polypeptide(L)' 'MENESHSIQLVDGDGGFNLHGITDFMKAVNFGERGLSYAVVSIMGPQSS' A
#
# COMPACT_ATOMS: atom_id res chain seq x y z
N MET A 1 -1.98 -17.66 -13.90
CA MET A 1 -1.17 -16.97 -12.89
C MET A 1 -2.14 -16.16 -12.05
N GLU A 2 -2.25 -16.52 -10.79
CA GLU A 2 -3.11 -15.84 -9.84
C GLU A 2 -2.57 -14.42 -9.66
N ASN A 3 -3.43 -13.39 -9.70
CA ASN A 3 -3.01 -12.02 -9.46
C ASN A 3 -2.55 -11.92 -7.99
N GLU A 4 -1.25 -11.93 -7.76
CA GLU A 4 -0.69 -11.72 -6.44
C GLU A 4 -1.06 -10.31 -5.95
N SER A 5 -1.86 -10.25 -4.88
CA SER A 5 -2.28 -9.00 -4.27
C SER A 5 -1.28 -8.62 -3.20
N HIS A 6 -0.61 -7.48 -3.37
CA HIS A 6 0.27 -6.92 -2.36
C HIS A 6 -0.54 -5.98 -1.46
N SER A 7 -0.44 -6.15 -0.14
CA SER A 7 -1.05 -5.26 0.84
C SER A 7 -0.09 -5.05 2.00
N ILE A 8 -0.15 -3.87 2.61
CA ILE A 8 0.64 -3.51 3.78
C ILE A 8 -0.21 -2.72 4.75
N GLN A 9 0.14 -2.81 6.03
CA GLN A 9 -0.31 -1.84 7.02
C GLN A 9 0.66 -0.65 6.99
N LEU A 10 0.23 0.45 6.36
CA LEU A 10 1.05 1.65 6.19
C LEU A 10 1.27 2.39 7.51
N VAL A 11 0.24 2.43 8.35
CA VAL A 11 0.26 3.02 9.69
C VAL A 11 -0.24 1.97 10.67
N ASP A 12 0.53 1.73 11.73
CA ASP A 12 0.16 0.78 12.78
C ASP A 12 -0.87 1.36 13.77
N GLY A 13 -1.29 0.55 14.74
CA GLY A 13 -2.27 0.96 15.76
C GLY A 13 -1.77 2.03 16.73
N ASP A 14 -0.45 2.21 16.84
CA ASP A 14 0.19 3.22 17.68
C ASP A 14 0.53 4.50 16.90
N GLY A 15 0.20 4.55 15.60
CA GLY A 15 0.46 5.67 14.70
C GLY A 15 1.85 5.67 14.06
N GLY A 16 2.61 4.59 14.20
CA GLY A 16 3.91 4.41 13.56
C GLY A 16 3.80 4.20 12.05
N PHE A 17 4.68 4.84 11.28
CA PHE A 17 4.72 4.70 9.83
C PHE A 17 5.65 3.55 9.41
N ASN A 18 5.13 2.61 8.63
CA ASN A 18 5.87 1.42 8.21
C ASN A 18 6.74 1.70 6.96
N LEU A 19 7.88 2.36 7.17
CA LEU A 19 8.82 2.72 6.10
C LEU A 19 9.42 1.49 5.38
N HIS A 20 9.65 0.40 6.11
CA HIS A 20 10.21 -0.82 5.53
C HIS A 20 9.17 -1.50 4.62
N GLY A 21 7.95 -1.68 5.12
CA GLY A 21 6.86 -2.30 4.38
C GLY A 21 6.49 -1.55 3.09
N ILE A 22 6.45 -0.21 3.12
CA ILE A 22 6.18 0.57 1.90
C ILE A 22 7.29 0.43 0.85
N THR A 23 8.55 0.34 1.30
CA THR A 23 9.70 0.17 0.38
C THR A 23 9.63 -1.19 -0.32
N ASP A 24 9.30 -2.25 0.40
CA ASP A 24 9.19 -3.58 -0.19
C ASP A 24 7.93 -3.75 -1.03
N PHE A 25 6.82 -3.14 -0.64
CA PHE A 25 5.62 -3.05 -1.47
C PHE A 25 5.90 -2.38 -2.81
N MET A 26 6.62 -1.24 -2.82
CA MET A 26 6.98 -0.53 -4.05
C MET A 26 7.83 -1.39 -5.00
N LYS A 27 8.74 -2.21 -4.47
CA LYS A 27 9.53 -3.16 -5.26
C LYS A 27 8.63 -4.27 -5.81
N ALA A 28 7.78 -4.86 -4.97
CA ALA A 28 6.93 -5.99 -5.36
C ALA A 28 5.95 -5.63 -6.49
N VAL A 29 5.43 -4.39 -6.51
CA VAL A 29 4.52 -3.92 -7.56
C VAL A 29 5.23 -3.27 -8.75
N ASN A 30 6.57 -3.26 -8.80
CA ASN A 30 7.38 -2.52 -9.77
C ASN A 30 6.94 -1.05 -9.90
N PHE A 31 6.71 -0.37 -8.77
CA PHE A 31 6.13 0.98 -8.75
C PHE A 31 6.99 1.98 -9.54
N GLY A 32 8.32 1.83 -9.52
CA GLY A 32 9.24 2.69 -10.27
C GLY A 32 9.05 2.63 -11.79
N GLU A 33 8.63 1.49 -12.34
CA GLU A 33 8.38 1.33 -13.79
C GLU A 33 7.03 1.93 -14.21
N ARG A 34 6.08 2.04 -13.28
CA ARG A 34 4.75 2.63 -13.52
C ARG A 34 4.80 4.17 -13.59
N GLY A 35 5.86 4.79 -13.05
CA GLY A 35 6.12 6.22 -13.17
C GLY A 35 4.99 7.09 -12.60
N LEU A 36 4.45 8.00 -13.43
CA LEU A 36 3.36 8.91 -13.06
C LEU A 36 1.95 8.33 -13.32
N SER A 37 1.87 7.12 -13.87
CA SER A 37 0.60 6.48 -14.25
C SER A 37 -0.03 5.74 -13.07
N TYR A 38 -0.30 6.44 -11.97
CA TYR A 38 -0.97 5.87 -10.80
C TYR A 38 -1.98 6.84 -10.20
N ALA A 39 -3.00 6.30 -9.53
CA ALA A 39 -3.95 7.06 -8.74
C ALA A 39 -3.99 6.48 -7.32
N VAL A 40 -4.07 7.34 -6.32
CA VAL A 40 -4.25 6.95 -4.92
C VAL A 40 -5.68 7.27 -4.53
N VAL A 41 -6.38 6.27 -4.00
CA VAL A 41 -7.72 6.42 -3.44
C VAL A 41 -7.68 6.04 -1.96
N SER A 42 -8.48 6.73 -1.15
CA SER A 42 -8.64 6.43 0.28
C SER A 42 -10.11 6.21 0.57
N ILE A 43 -10.39 5.17 1.36
CA ILE A 43 -11.72 4.85 1.87
C ILE A 43 -11.66 5.04 3.38
N MET A 44 -12.49 5.93 3.91
CA MET A 44 -12.54 6.24 5.34
C MET A 44 -13.98 6.08 5.82
N GLY A 45 -14.16 5.50 7.00
CA GLY A 45 -15.47 5.29 7.61
C GLY A 45 -15.37 4.63 8.99
N PRO A 46 -16.51 4.47 9.68
CA PRO A 46 -16.58 3.68 10.90
C PRO A 46 -16.09 2.25 10.67
N GLN A 47 -15.44 1.66 11.68
CA GLN A 47 -15.14 0.24 11.67
C GLN A 47 -16.45 -0.54 11.49
N SER A 48 -16.47 -1.46 10.52
CA SER A 48 -17.61 -2.32 10.13
C SER A 48 -18.79 -1.64 9.41
N SER A 49 -18.51 -0.71 8.49
CA SER A 49 -19.51 -0.26 7.50
C SER A 49 -19.76 -1.30 6.38
#